data_AF-A0A3N5UGW3-F1
#
_entry.id   AF-A0A3N5UGW3-F1
#
_cell.length_a   1.000
_cell.length_b   1.000
_cell.length_c   1.000
_cell.angle_alpha   90.00
_cell.angle_beta   90.00
_cell.angle_gamma   90.00
#
_symmetry.space_group_name_H-M   'P 1'
#
loop_
_entity.id
_entity.type
_entity.pdbx_description
1 polymer ?
#
loop_
_entity_poly.entity_id
_entity_poly.type
_entity_poly.pdbx_seq_one_letter_code
_entity_poly.pdbx_strand_id
1 'polypeptide(L)' 'MRKLMTGNDAAALAAKMAKPQVIAAYPITPQTSIAEKLAAYVAGG' A
#
# COMPACT_ATOMS: atom_id res chain seq x y z
N MET A 1 19.81 -5.33 3.94
CA MET A 1 19.32 -6.41 3.05
C MET A 1 18.35 -5.80 2.05
N ARG A 2 18.49 -6.05 0.74
CA ARG A 2 17.54 -5.55 -0.26
C ARG A 2 16.33 -6.50 -0.33
N LYS A 3 15.12 -5.96 -0.36
CA LYS A 3 13.87 -6.73 -0.45
C LYS A 3 13.36 -6.69 -1.88
N LEU A 4 13.07 -7.85 -2.46
CA LEU A 4 12.36 -7.92 -3.74
C LEU A 4 10.89 -7.54 -3.52
N MET A 5 10.39 -6.60 -4.31
CA MET A 5 9.03 -6.06 -4.18
C MET A 5 8.46 -5.79 -5.57
N THR A 6 7.15 -5.92 -5.72
CA THR A 6 6.45 -5.38 -6.90
C THR A 6 6.42 -3.85 -6.83
N GLY A 7 6.08 -3.18 -7.95
CA GLY A 7 5.87 -1.72 -7.94
C GLY A 7 4.76 -1.29 -6.98
N ASN A 8 3.65 -2.04 -6.96
CA ASN A 8 2.53 -1.78 -6.05
C ASN A 8 2.92 -1.96 -4.58
N ASP A 9 3.72 -2.98 -4.28
CA ASP A 9 4.24 -3.23 -2.94
C ASP A 9 5.13 -2.07 -2.48
N ALA A 10 6.00 -1.59 -3.36
CA ALA A 10 6.90 -0.48 -3.06
C ALA A 10 6.11 0.81 -2.82
N ALA A 11 5.09 1.09 -3.65
CA ALA A 11 4.20 2.23 -3.49
C ALA A 11 3.39 2.16 -2.18
N ALA A 12 2.83 1.01 -1.84
CA ALA A 12 2.09 0.82 -0.58
C ALA A 12 3.01 0.99 0.64
N LEU A 13 4.24 0.48 0.59
CA LEU A 13 5.23 0.67 1.66
C LEU A 13 5.62 2.15 1.80
N ALA A 14 5.89 2.83 0.69
CA ALA A 14 6.22 4.25 0.69
C ALA A 14 5.07 5.10 1.25
N ALA A 15 3.83 4.83 0.83
CA ALA A 15 2.64 5.49 1.36
C ALA A 15 2.46 5.22 2.87
N LYS A 16 2.67 3.98 3.34
CA LYS A 16 2.68 3.67 4.79
C LYS A 16 3.70 4.54 5.54
N MET A 17 4.92 4.64 5.02
CA MET A 17 6.00 5.42 5.64
C MET A 17 5.70 6.93 5.68
N ALA A 18 4.94 7.45 4.72
CA ALA A 18 4.49 8.84 4.71
C ALA A 18 3.44 9.17 5.78
N LYS A 19 2.87 8.15 6.46
CA LYS A 19 1.86 8.28 7.53
C LYS A 19 0.66 9.18 7.15
N PRO A 20 0.01 8.96 5.99
CA PRO A 20 -1.20 9.69 5.64
C PRO A 20 -2.33 9.37 6.62
N GLN A 21 -3.13 10.37 6.93
CA GLN A 21 -4.26 10.27 7.86
C GLN A 21 -5.52 9.76 7.16
N VAL A 22 -5.61 9.96 5.84
CA VAL A 22 -6.74 9.54 5.00
C VAL A 22 -6.20 9.00 3.68
N ILE A 23 -6.80 7.91 3.18
CA ILE A 23 -6.48 7.33 1.87
C ILE A 23 -7.82 7.05 1.18
N ALA A 24 -8.10 7.76 0.08
CA ALA A 24 -9.22 7.44 -0.79
C ALA A 24 -8.83 6.31 -1.73
N ALA A 25 -9.67 5.28 -1.85
CA ALA A 25 -9.40 4.12 -2.69
C ALA A 25 -10.60 3.79 -3.58
N TYR A 26 -10.33 3.46 -4.84
CA TYR A 26 -11.30 2.92 -5.78
C TYR A 26 -10.68 1.71 -6.51
N PRO A 27 -11.37 0.57 -6.60
CA PRO A 27 -10.80 -0.65 -7.16
C PRO A 27 -10.70 -0.58 -8.69
N ILE A 28 -9.50 -0.80 -9.23
CA ILE A 28 -9.23 -1.02 -10.65
C ILE A 28 -7.96 -1.86 -10.86
N THR A 29 -7.96 -2.77 -11.82
CA THR A 29 -6.79 -3.61 -12.16
C THR A 29 -5.78 -2.80 -13.00
N PRO A 30 -4.45 -2.89 -12.75
CA PRO A 30 -3.74 -3.73 -11.78
C PRO A 30 -3.43 -3.04 -10.43
N GLN A 31 -3.92 -1.82 -10.19
CA GLN A 31 -3.56 -1.00 -9.02
C GLN A 31 -4.19 -1.47 -7.70
N THR A 32 -5.30 -2.20 -7.76
CA THR A 32 -6.13 -2.59 -6.59
C THR A 32 -5.31 -3.11 -5.40
N SER A 33 -4.24 -3.88 -5.66
CA SER A 33 -3.39 -4.44 -4.61
C SER A 33 -2.63 -3.41 -3.75
N ILE A 34 -2.49 -2.16 -4.20
CA ILE A 34 -1.94 -1.07 -3.36
C ILE A 34 -2.89 -0.76 -2.20
N ALA A 35 -4.18 -0.57 -2.50
CA ALA A 35 -5.17 -0.21 -1.51
C ALA A 35 -5.40 -1.37 -0.52
N GLU A 36 -5.42 -2.61 -1.00
CA GLU A 36 -5.52 -3.81 -0.17
C GLU A 36 -4.34 -3.92 0.82
N LYS A 37 -3.11 -3.67 0.37
CA LYS A 37 -1.92 -3.67 1.25
C LYS A 37 -1.96 -2.56 2.30
N LEU A 38 -2.39 -1.36 1.91
CA LEU A 38 -2.55 -0.24 2.85
C LEU A 38 -3.60 -0.55 3.92
N ALA A 39 -4.74 -1.13 3.52
CA ALA A 39 -5.77 -1.58 4.46
C ALA A 39 -5.22 -2.65 5.43
N ALA A 40 -4.45 -3.61 4.93
CA ALA A 40 -3.80 -4.62 5.77
C ALA A 40 -2.80 -4.00 6.77
N TYR A 41 -2.04 -2.98 6.37
CA TYR A 41 -1.13 -2.27 7.27
C TYR A 41 -1.84 -1.49 8.37
N VAL A 42 -3.04 -0.95 8.10
CA VAL A 42 -3.86 -0.26 9.10
C VAL A 42 -4.52 -1.26 10.05
N ALA A 43 -5.02 -2.39 9.51
CA ALA A 43 -5.73 -3.40 10.30
C ALA A 43 -4.80 -4.20 11.22
N GLY A 44 -3.58 -4.51 10.78
CA GLY A 44 -2.60 -5.30 11.53
C GLY A 44 -1.64 -4.46 12.39
N GLY A 45 -2.08 -3.28 12.84
CA GLY A 45 -1.28 -2.26 13.53
C GLY A 45 -0.19 -2.78 14.45
#